data_AF-A0AAD7S8M4-F1
#
_entry.id   AF-A0AAD7S8M4-F1
#
_cell.length_a   1.000
_cell.length_b   1.000
_cell.length_c   1.000
_cell.angle_alpha   90.00
_cell.angle_beta   90.00
_cell.angle_gamma   90.00
#
_symmetry.space_group_name_H-M   'P 1'
#
loop_
_entity.id
_entity.type
_entity.pdbx_description
1 polymer ?
#
loop_
_entity_poly.entity_id
_entity_poly.type
_entity_poly.pdbx_seq_one_letter_code
_entity_poly.pdbx_strand_id
1 'polypeptide(L)'
;MLPYLVAAGHYKYVSCLPHYLEAMRSLPTLAPNIHREFKDGKFTVRQTEGHFNGVWTDMALEKTYNHDAKTKLFTGISQQPAAMEKYLQALPVLTAVSEQTKAMAHLDMDETKHHEDSNSQGTKEAESVRKITDVINNQMINPFTCEEQELMNI
;
A
#
# COMPACT_ATOMS: atom_id res chain seq x y z
N MET A 1 1.90 6.28 11.47
CA MET A 1 1.28 6.59 10.16
C MET A 1 0.57 7.94 10.13
N LEU A 2 -0.26 8.31 11.10
CA LEU A 2 -1.03 9.57 11.05
C LEU A 2 -0.18 10.85 10.92
N PRO A 3 0.93 11.01 11.66
CA PRO A 3 1.80 12.18 11.48
C PRO A 3 2.43 12.25 10.09
N TYR A 4 2.73 11.10 9.50
CA TYR A 4 3.32 11.01 8.15
C TYR A 4 2.33 11.37 7.04
N LEU A 5 1.04 11.03 7.19
CA LEU A 5 -0.01 11.44 6.24
C LEU A 5 -0.14 12.97 6.14
N VAL A 6 -0.05 13.64 7.29
CA VAL A 6 -0.08 15.11 7.36
C VAL A 6 1.21 15.69 6.75
N ALA A 7 2.37 15.17 7.16
CA ALA A 7 3.67 15.62 6.66
C ALA A 7 3.83 15.42 5.13
N ALA A 8 3.26 14.35 4.58
CA ALA A 8 3.27 14.05 3.15
C ALA A 8 2.20 14.81 2.35
N GLY A 9 1.43 15.71 2.97
CA GLY A 9 0.45 16.55 2.30
C GLY A 9 -0.81 15.82 1.82
N HIS A 10 -1.12 14.65 2.39
CA HIS A 10 -2.30 13.85 2.03
C HIS A 10 -3.59 14.39 2.68
N TYR A 11 -3.85 15.70 2.59
CA TYR A 11 -4.90 16.39 3.35
C TYR A 11 -6.32 15.87 3.12
N LYS A 12 -6.63 15.38 1.91
CA LYS A 12 -7.93 14.74 1.60
C LYS A 12 -8.18 13.49 2.45
N TYR A 13 -7.13 12.72 2.73
CA TYR A 13 -7.22 11.55 3.61
C TYR A 13 -7.21 11.97 5.09
N VAL A 14 -6.52 13.06 5.43
CA VAL A 14 -6.53 13.61 6.79
C VAL A 14 -7.94 14.08 7.18
N SER A 15 -8.70 14.67 6.24
CA SER A 15 -10.07 15.13 6.54
C SER A 15 -11.05 14.02 6.89
N CYS A 16 -10.90 12.81 6.34
CA CYS A 16 -11.77 11.67 6.69
C CYS A 16 -11.24 10.84 7.86
N LEU A 17 -10.02 11.12 8.34
CA LEU A 17 -9.36 10.34 9.36
C LEU A 17 -10.12 10.25 10.70
N PRO A 18 -10.73 11.32 11.24
CA PRO A 18 -11.48 11.21 12.50
C PRO A 18 -12.65 10.24 12.40
N HIS A 19 -13.39 10.26 11.28
CA HIS A 19 -14.50 9.35 11.01
C HIS A 19 -14.02 7.90 10.92
N TYR A 20 -12.90 7.68 10.24
CA TYR A 20 -12.29 6.35 10.15
C TYR A 20 -11.83 5.84 11.52
N LEU A 21 -11.21 6.67 12.34
CA LEU A 21 -10.76 6.29 13.68
C LEU A 21 -11.93 5.91 14.59
N GLU A 22 -13.04 6.66 14.53
CA GLU A 22 -14.23 6.30 15.30
C GLU A 22 -14.86 4.99 14.82
N ALA A 23 -14.94 4.78 13.49
CA ALA A 23 -15.41 3.52 12.93
C ALA A 23 -14.54 2.35 13.41
N MET A 24 -13.21 2.48 13.37
CA MET A 24 -12.28 1.47 13.86
C MET A 24 -12.38 1.25 15.38
N ARG A 25 -12.70 2.29 16.15
CA ARG A 25 -12.92 2.17 17.60
C ARG A 25 -14.19 1.40 17.93
N SER A 26 -15.23 1.56 17.11
CA SER A 26 -16.51 0.84 17.26
C SER A 26 -16.50 -0.58 16.68
N LEU A 27 -15.48 -0.93 15.88
CA LEU A 27 -15.37 -2.20 15.17
C LEU A 27 -15.49 -3.46 16.06
N PRO A 28 -14.90 -3.53 17.29
CA PRO A 28 -15.04 -4.70 18.15
C PRO A 28 -16.48 -4.98 18.56
N THR A 29 -17.30 -3.94 18.68
CA THR A 29 -18.70 -4.04 19.09
C THR A 29 -19.61 -4.26 17.89
N LEU A 30 -19.36 -3.56 16.77
CA LEU A 30 -20.19 -3.60 15.58
C LEU A 30 -19.96 -4.87 14.74
N ALA A 31 -18.70 -5.32 14.63
CA ALA A 31 -18.29 -6.45 13.80
C ALA A 31 -17.11 -7.20 14.46
N PRO A 32 -17.36 -7.97 15.54
CA PRO A 32 -16.30 -8.63 16.32
C PRO A 32 -15.49 -9.64 15.50
N ASN A 33 -16.13 -10.31 14.54
CA ASN A 33 -15.47 -11.21 13.60
C ASN A 33 -14.45 -10.45 12.73
N ILE A 34 -14.84 -9.32 12.13
CA ILE A 34 -13.95 -8.50 11.31
C ILE A 34 -12.82 -7.92 12.16
N HIS A 35 -13.12 -7.45 13.37
CA HIS A 35 -12.10 -6.98 14.31
C HIS A 35 -11.05 -8.06 14.61
N ARG A 36 -11.47 -9.32 14.81
CA ARG A 36 -10.55 -10.44 15.02
C ARG A 36 -9.65 -10.68 13.81
N GLU A 37 -10.23 -10.79 12.61
CA GLU A 37 -9.42 -11.01 11.40
C GLU A 37 -8.46 -9.82 11.14
N PHE A 38 -8.89 -8.60 11.46
CA PHE A 38 -8.05 -7.40 11.36
C PHE A 38 -6.87 -7.45 12.35
N LYS A 39 -7.11 -7.90 13.59
CA LYS A 39 -6.06 -8.12 14.61
C LYS A 39 -5.09 -9.24 14.21
N ASP A 40 -5.58 -10.25 13.51
CA ASP A 40 -4.76 -11.34 12.95
C ASP A 40 -3.97 -10.91 11.70
N GLY A 41 -4.03 -9.63 11.32
CA GLY A 41 -3.29 -9.09 10.18
C GLY A 41 -3.93 -9.35 8.81
N LYS A 42 -5.17 -9.84 8.77
CA LYS A 42 -5.89 -10.16 7.52
C LYS A 42 -6.60 -8.94 6.93
N PHE A 43 -5.89 -7.83 6.82
CA PHE A 43 -6.37 -6.58 6.22
C PHE A 43 -5.68 -6.24 4.89
N THR A 44 -4.72 -7.07 4.47
CA THR A 44 -4.03 -6.95 3.17
C THR A 44 -4.28 -8.19 2.31
N VAL A 45 -4.35 -7.99 1.00
CA VAL A 45 -4.36 -9.05 -0.01
C VAL A 45 -2.92 -9.28 -0.48
N ARG A 46 -2.52 -10.53 -0.67
CA ARG A 46 -1.22 -10.91 -1.24
C ARG A 46 -1.45 -11.70 -2.51
N GLN A 47 -0.92 -11.20 -3.63
CA GLN A 47 -0.95 -11.92 -4.91
C GLN A 47 0.29 -12.79 -5.09
N THR A 48 1.42 -12.35 -4.55
CA THR A 48 2.70 -13.05 -4.57
C THR A 48 3.22 -13.26 -3.15
N GLU A 49 4.07 -14.26 -2.95
CA GLU A 49 4.71 -14.53 -1.66
C GLU A 49 5.78 -13.47 -1.35
N GLY A 50 5.83 -13.01 -0.09
CA GLY A 50 6.82 -12.03 0.35
C GLY A 50 6.34 -11.21 1.55
N HIS A 51 7.29 -10.68 2.34
CA HIS A 51 7.00 -9.95 3.56
C HIS A 51 6.37 -8.57 3.30
N PHE A 52 6.67 -7.95 2.16
CA PHE A 52 6.25 -6.58 1.80
C PHE A 52 5.24 -6.54 0.64
N ASN A 53 4.67 -7.68 0.26
CA ASN A 53 3.81 -7.81 -0.92
C ASN A 53 2.32 -7.61 -0.61
N GLY A 54 2.00 -7.28 0.65
CA GLY A 54 0.65 -7.00 1.08
C GLY A 54 0.14 -5.69 0.49
N VAL A 55 -0.89 -5.78 -0.34
CA VAL A 55 -1.59 -4.62 -0.90
C VAL A 55 -2.97 -4.47 -0.27
N TRP A 56 -3.48 -3.25 -0.26
CA TRP A 56 -4.83 -2.95 0.23
C TRP A 56 -5.86 -3.53 -0.73
N THR A 57 -7.04 -3.91 -0.22
CA THR A 57 -8.06 -4.57 -1.04
C THR A 57 -8.45 -3.77 -2.28
N ASP A 58 -8.60 -2.44 -2.15
CA ASP A 58 -8.88 -1.54 -3.28
C ASP A 58 -7.78 -1.57 -4.36
N MET A 59 -6.51 -1.51 -3.93
CA MET A 59 -5.35 -1.63 -4.82
C MET A 59 -5.28 -3.01 -5.48
N ALA A 60 -5.65 -4.08 -4.77
CA ALA A 60 -5.71 -5.42 -5.32
C ALA A 60 -6.76 -5.51 -6.42
N LEU A 61 -7.97 -4.97 -6.17
CA LEU A 61 -9.05 -4.89 -7.16
C LEU A 61 -8.62 -4.08 -8.39
N GLU A 62 -7.92 -2.95 -8.19
CA GLU A 62 -7.41 -2.14 -9.29
C GLU A 62 -6.38 -2.88 -10.15
N LYS A 63 -5.50 -3.66 -9.53
CA LYS A 63 -4.43 -4.40 -10.21
C LYS A 63 -4.88 -5.71 -10.85
N THR A 64 -5.97 -6.31 -10.42
CA THR A 64 -6.51 -7.55 -10.99
C THR A 64 -7.76 -7.26 -11.81
N TYR A 65 -8.90 -7.16 -11.14
CA TYR A 65 -10.21 -7.05 -11.76
C TYR A 65 -10.34 -5.82 -12.63
N ASN A 66 -9.99 -4.62 -12.14
CA ASN A 66 -10.16 -3.40 -12.95
C ASN A 66 -9.08 -3.31 -14.03
N HIS A 67 -7.87 -3.83 -13.80
CA HIS A 67 -6.84 -3.88 -14.84
C HIS A 67 -7.33 -4.71 -16.03
N ASP A 68 -7.86 -5.91 -15.77
CA ASP A 68 -8.32 -6.82 -16.82
C ASP A 68 -9.69 -6.43 -17.39
N ALA A 69 -10.56 -5.86 -16.54
CA ALA A 69 -11.85 -5.29 -16.95
C ALA A 69 -11.71 -3.98 -17.72
N LYS A 70 -10.58 -3.25 -17.62
CA LYS A 70 -10.27 -2.10 -18.49
C LYS A 70 -9.96 -2.53 -19.93
N THR A 71 -10.63 -3.55 -20.42
CA THR A 71 -10.72 -3.90 -21.84
C THR A 71 -11.62 -2.89 -22.55
N LYS A 72 -11.37 -2.68 -23.85
CA LYS A 72 -12.18 -1.80 -24.74
C LYS A 72 -13.68 -2.15 -24.80
N LEU A 73 -14.11 -3.23 -24.14
CA LEU A 73 -15.47 -3.72 -24.11
C LEU A 73 -16.42 -2.71 -23.44
N PHE A 74 -16.04 -2.16 -22.28
CA PHE A 74 -16.85 -1.18 -21.54
C PHE A 74 -16.76 0.24 -22.12
N THR A 75 -15.78 0.50 -22.98
CA THR A 75 -15.60 1.81 -23.63
C THR A 75 -16.07 1.86 -25.08
N GLY A 76 -16.40 0.73 -25.73
CA GLY A 76 -16.72 0.79 -27.17
C GLY A 76 -17.60 -0.29 -27.81
N ILE A 77 -17.88 -1.45 -27.19
CA ILE A 77 -18.47 -2.59 -27.95
C ILE A 77 -19.92 -2.91 -27.57
N SER A 78 -20.35 -2.76 -26.30
CA SER A 78 -21.76 -2.92 -25.95
C SER A 78 -22.13 -2.19 -24.66
N GLN A 79 -23.07 -1.24 -24.76
CA GLN A 79 -23.72 -0.62 -23.60
C GLN A 79 -24.97 -1.41 -23.15
N GLN A 80 -25.23 -2.59 -23.72
CA GLN A 80 -26.40 -3.37 -23.32
C GLN A 80 -26.19 -3.95 -21.91
N PRO A 81 -27.07 -3.63 -20.93
CA PRO A 81 -26.88 -4.04 -19.53
C PRO A 81 -26.77 -5.55 -19.34
N ALA A 82 -27.53 -6.34 -20.09
CA ALA A 82 -27.52 -7.80 -19.97
C ALA A 82 -26.21 -8.44 -20.49
N ALA A 83 -25.57 -7.84 -21.50
CA ALA A 83 -24.27 -8.30 -21.99
C ALA A 83 -23.16 -7.92 -21.00
N MET A 84 -23.26 -6.72 -20.42
CA MET A 84 -22.34 -6.24 -19.38
C MET A 84 -22.41 -7.10 -18.12
N GLU A 85 -23.60 -7.44 -17.66
CA GLU A 85 -23.82 -8.30 -16.49
C GLU A 85 -23.21 -9.70 -16.71
N LYS A 86 -23.49 -10.33 -17.86
CA LYS A 86 -22.90 -11.64 -18.21
C LYS A 86 -21.38 -11.59 -18.26
N TYR A 87 -20.81 -10.51 -18.81
CA TYR A 87 -19.37 -10.33 -18.88
C TYR A 87 -18.75 -10.13 -17.49
N LEU A 88 -19.35 -9.29 -16.64
CA LEU A 88 -18.93 -9.08 -15.26
C LEU A 88 -18.95 -10.39 -14.46
N GLN A 89 -19.99 -11.21 -14.63
CA GLN A 89 -20.08 -12.52 -13.98
C GLN A 89 -19.03 -13.51 -14.49
N ALA A 90 -18.68 -13.46 -15.78
CA ALA A 90 -17.68 -14.34 -16.38
C ALA A 90 -16.22 -13.86 -16.15
N LEU A 91 -16.02 -12.59 -15.83
CA LEU A 91 -14.71 -11.94 -15.72
C LEU A 91 -13.73 -12.69 -14.79
N PRO A 92 -14.10 -13.15 -13.57
CA PRO A 92 -13.16 -13.86 -12.69
C PRO A 92 -12.63 -15.14 -13.33
N VAL A 93 -13.49 -15.87 -14.05
CA VAL A 93 -13.12 -17.12 -14.72
C VAL A 93 -12.24 -16.83 -15.94
N LEU A 94 -12.56 -15.77 -16.70
CA LEU A 94 -11.76 -15.34 -17.84
C LEU A 94 -10.35 -14.89 -17.42
N THR A 95 -10.23 -14.12 -16.33
CA THR A 95 -8.94 -13.73 -15.75
C THR A 95 -8.14 -14.96 -15.34
N ALA A 96 -8.75 -15.91 -14.61
CA ALA A 96 -8.06 -17.14 -14.19
C ALA A 96 -7.55 -17.98 -15.38
N VAL A 97 -8.35 -18.12 -16.44
CA VAL A 97 -7.92 -18.82 -17.67
C VAL A 97 -6.79 -18.06 -18.37
N SER A 98 -6.85 -16.72 -18.40
CA SER A 98 -5.79 -15.90 -18.98
C SER A 98 -4.47 -16.07 -18.23
N GLU A 99 -4.50 -16.03 -16.90
CA GLU A 99 -3.33 -16.27 -16.04
C GLU A 99 -2.75 -17.67 -16.27
N GLN A 100 -3.58 -18.71 -16.26
CA GLN A 100 -3.13 -20.08 -16.56
C GLN A 100 -2.51 -20.19 -17.95
N THR A 101 -3.04 -19.48 -18.94
CA THR A 101 -2.49 -19.47 -20.30
C THR A 101 -1.14 -18.77 -20.37
N LYS A 102 -0.97 -17.66 -19.63
CA LYS A 102 0.33 -16.98 -19.49
C LYS A 102 1.36 -17.90 -18.84
N ALA A 103 0.96 -18.62 -17.80
CA ALA A 103 1.82 -19.60 -17.13
C ALA A 103 2.24 -20.74 -18.07
N MET A 104 1.31 -21.31 -18.84
CA MET A 104 1.63 -22.32 -19.86
C MET A 104 2.60 -21.77 -20.94
N ALA A 105 2.44 -20.50 -21.29
CA ALA A 105 3.32 -19.83 -22.26
C ALA A 105 4.66 -19.38 -21.66
N HIS A 106 4.93 -19.67 -20.39
CA HIS A 106 6.12 -19.20 -19.66
C HIS A 106 6.26 -17.66 -19.71
N LEU A 107 5.13 -16.97 -19.76
CA LEU A 107 5.05 -15.51 -19.67
C LEU A 107 4.89 -15.02 -18.23
N ASP A 108 5.06 -15.92 -17.26
CA ASP A 108 5.07 -15.57 -15.86
C ASP A 108 6.16 -14.53 -15.62
N MET A 109 5.78 -13.43 -14.96
CA MET A 109 6.76 -12.47 -14.48
C MET A 109 7.58 -13.20 -13.44
N ASP A 110 8.82 -13.53 -13.81
CA ASP A 110 9.82 -14.10 -12.91
C ASP A 110 9.73 -13.37 -11.57
N GLU A 111 9.63 -14.13 -10.47
CA GLU A 111 9.61 -13.60 -9.10
C GLU A 111 10.97 -12.95 -8.81
N THR A 112 11.15 -11.80 -9.43
CA THR A 112 12.25 -10.90 -9.17
C THR A 112 12.02 -10.45 -7.75
N LYS A 113 12.91 -10.91 -6.86
CA LYS A 113 13.06 -10.41 -5.49
C LYS A 113 12.65 -8.95 -5.47
N HIS A 114 11.73 -8.60 -4.58
CA HIS A 114 11.31 -7.22 -4.39
C HIS A 114 12.56 -6.33 -4.40
N HIS A 115 12.55 -5.23 -5.15
CA HIS A 115 13.74 -4.36 -5.28
C HIS A 115 14.32 -3.97 -3.90
N GLU A 116 13.46 -3.89 -2.89
CA GLU A 116 13.80 -3.62 -1.49
C GLU A 116 14.56 -4.77 -0.80
N ASP A 117 14.33 -6.03 -1.19
CA ASP A 117 15.09 -7.22 -0.73
C ASP A 117 16.43 -7.40 -1.47
N SER A 118 16.81 -6.45 -2.33
CA SER A 118 18.12 -6.48 -2.96
C SER A 118 19.21 -6.16 -1.94
N ASN A 119 20.29 -6.96 -1.96
CA ASN A 119 21.41 -6.79 -1.04
C ASN A 119 22.06 -5.39 -1.18
N SER A 120 21.95 -4.77 -2.35
CA SER A 120 22.41 -3.41 -2.65
C SER A 120 21.54 -2.32 -2.04
N GLN A 121 20.26 -2.56 -1.81
CA GLN A 121 19.37 -1.61 -1.13
C GLN A 121 19.63 -1.62 0.37
N GLY A 122 19.76 -2.82 0.98
CA GLY A 122 20.08 -2.96 2.40
C GLY A 122 21.40 -2.29 2.80
N THR A 123 22.43 -2.35 1.95
CA THR A 123 23.70 -1.65 2.21
C THR A 123 23.57 -0.13 2.15
N LYS A 124 22.82 0.40 1.17
CA LYS A 124 22.56 1.85 1.05
C LYS A 124 21.78 2.40 2.23
N GLU A 125 20.77 1.66 2.71
CA GLU A 125 19.97 2.05 3.87
C GLU A 125 20.83 2.05 5.14
N ALA A 126 21.64 1.00 5.35
CA ALA A 126 22.57 0.93 6.46
C ALA A 126 23.56 2.11 6.45
N GLU A 127 24.12 2.46 5.28
CA GLU A 127 24.98 3.64 5.13
C GLU A 127 24.25 4.95 5.43
N SER A 128 23.01 5.09 4.99
CA SER A 128 22.20 6.30 5.22
C SER A 128 21.87 6.49 6.69
N VAL A 129 21.47 5.42 7.38
CA VAL A 129 21.27 5.42 8.84
C VAL A 129 22.56 5.79 9.56
N ARG A 130 23.69 5.23 9.13
CA ARG A 130 25.01 5.53 9.71
C ARG A 130 25.39 7.01 9.55
N LYS A 131 25.16 7.60 8.38
CA LYS A 131 25.38 9.04 8.13
C LYS A 131 24.48 9.92 8.98
N ILE A 132 23.18 9.60 9.07
CA ILE A 132 22.25 10.36 9.92
C ILE A 132 22.68 10.31 11.39
N THR A 133 23.06 9.11 11.86
CA THR A 133 23.50 8.89 13.24
C THR A 133 24.79 9.64 13.54
N ASP A 134 25.73 9.67 12.59
CA ASP A 134 26.99 10.41 12.70
C ASP A 134 26.74 11.93 12.77
N VAL A 135 25.85 12.46 11.93
CA VAL A 135 25.45 13.88 11.99
C VAL A 135 24.82 14.21 13.33
N ILE A 136 23.88 13.38 13.82
CA ILE A 136 23.18 13.63 15.08
C ILE A 136 24.15 13.59 16.28
N ASN A 137 25.05 12.61 16.33
CA ASN A 137 25.91 12.41 17.49
C ASN A 137 27.17 13.28 17.49
N ASN A 138 27.73 13.58 16.31
CA ASN A 138 29.05 14.19 16.20
C ASN A 138 29.04 15.60 15.58
N GLN A 139 27.99 16.01 14.87
CA GLN A 139 27.94 17.29 14.17
C GLN A 139 26.83 18.23 14.67
N MET A 140 25.71 17.70 15.12
CA MET A 140 24.63 18.50 15.69
C MET A 140 24.92 18.86 17.13
N ILE A 141 24.92 20.16 17.41
CA ILE A 141 24.90 20.68 18.78
C ILE A 141 23.45 20.62 19.25
N ASN A 142 23.21 19.95 20.37
CA ASN A 142 21.88 19.91 20.97
C ASN A 142 21.51 21.32 21.46
N PRO A 143 20.51 21.97 20.84
CA PRO A 143 20.15 23.35 21.16
C PRO A 143 19.52 23.50 22.54
N PHE A 144 19.18 22.39 23.21
CA PHE A 144 18.60 22.37 24.55
C PHE A 144 19.65 22.13 25.65
N THR A 145 20.91 21.90 25.30
CA THR A 145 22.03 21.76 26.26
C THR A 145 22.98 22.95 26.27
N CYS A 146 22.72 23.98 25.45
CA CYS A 146 23.44 25.25 25.53
C CYS A 146 22.97 25.99 26.79
N GLU A 147 23.71 25.81 27.88
CA GLU A 147 23.67 26.76 28.99
C GLU A 147 24.29 28.08 28.49
N GLU A 148 23.42 29.07 28.30
CA GLU A 148 23.73 30.46 27.95
C GLU A 148 24.15 30.76 26.49
N GLN A 149 23.26 31.41 25.75
CA GLN A 149 23.61 32.61 24.97
C GLN A 149 22.35 33.42 24.62
N GLU A 150 22.46 34.73 24.88
CA GLU A 150 21.42 35.75 24.74
C GLU A 150 20.56 35.58 23.49
N LEU A 151 19.24 35.69 23.70
CA LEU A 151 18.25 35.90 22.66
C LEU A 151 18.62 37.15 21.85
N MET A 152 19.28 36.97 20.71
CA MET A 152 19.42 38.02 19.72
C MET A 152 18.05 38.28 19.09
N ASN A 153 17.42 39.38 19.50
CA ASN A 153 16.24 39.92 18.84
C ASN A 153 16.57 40.23 17.38
N ILE A 154 15.81 39.65 16.46
CA ILE A 154 15.73 40.06 15.05
C ILE A 154 14.44 40.86 14.87
#